data_AF-A0A937PU96-F1
#
_entry.id   AF-A0A937PU96-F1
#
_cell.length_a   1.000
_cell.length_b   1.000
_cell.length_c   1.000
_cell.angle_alpha   90.00
_cell.angle_beta   90.00
_cell.angle_gamma   90.00
#
_symmetry.space_group_name_H-M   'P 1'
#
loop_
_entity.id
_entity.type
_entity.pdbx_description
1 polymer ?
#
loop_
_entity_poly.entity_id
_entity_poly.type
_entity_poly.pdbx_seq_one_letter_code
_entity_poly.pdbx_strand_id
1 'polypeptide(L)'
;DDIQERYDVDAERVYLTGLSMGGYGTWTLGSAYPERFAAIVPICGGGKRFFGWRLKNVPVWAFHGAKDGVVPVSESEEMVEAVKRGGGDAKLTVYPEANHDSWTATYDNPEVYEWLLGHRKGEK
;
A
#
# COMPACT_ATOMS: atom_id res chain seq x y z
N ASP A 1 -5.01 -15.87 11.37
CA ASP A 1 -5.14 -16.89 10.31
C ASP A 1 -6.54 -17.51 10.19
N ASP A 2 -7.49 -17.18 11.09
CA ASP A 2 -8.91 -17.64 11.03
C ASP A 2 -9.56 -17.67 9.63
N ILE A 3 -9.41 -16.60 8.83
CA ILE A 3 -9.99 -16.55 7.49
C ILE A 3 -9.35 -17.61 6.55
N GLN A 4 -8.03 -17.79 6.62
CA GLN A 4 -7.34 -18.81 5.80
C GLN A 4 -7.63 -20.24 6.29
N GLU A 5 -7.93 -20.40 7.58
CA GLU A 5 -8.31 -21.71 8.15
C GLU A 5 -9.75 -22.10 7.77
N ARG A 6 -10.62 -21.12 7.52
CA ARG A 6 -12.06 -21.33 7.31
C ARG A 6 -12.49 -21.30 5.84
N TYR A 7 -11.68 -20.73 4.97
CA TYR A 7 -11.99 -20.55 3.55
C TYR A 7 -10.79 -20.96 2.69
N ASP A 8 -11.07 -21.38 1.45
CA ASP A 8 -10.04 -21.72 0.47
C ASP A 8 -9.41 -20.44 -0.10
N VAL A 9 -8.50 -19.85 0.68
CA VAL A 9 -7.76 -18.64 0.34
C VAL A 9 -6.40 -19.02 -0.21
N ASP A 10 -6.06 -18.47 -1.38
CA ASP A 10 -4.70 -18.55 -1.89
C ASP A 10 -3.75 -17.72 -1.01
N ALA A 11 -2.98 -18.40 -0.16
CA ALA A 11 -2.05 -17.79 0.79
C ALA A 11 -0.88 -17.04 0.12
N GLU A 12 -0.67 -17.23 -1.19
CA GLU A 12 0.32 -16.51 -1.99
C GLU A 12 -0.27 -15.23 -2.63
N ARG A 13 -1.58 -15.02 -2.56
CA ARG A 13 -2.30 -13.86 -3.11
C ARG A 13 -3.17 -13.17 -2.08
N VAL A 14 -2.56 -12.85 -0.94
CA VAL A 14 -3.16 -11.99 0.09
C VAL A 14 -2.66 -10.57 -0.10
N TYR A 15 -3.58 -9.63 -0.25
CA TYR A 15 -3.28 -8.21 -0.48
C TYR A 15 -3.74 -7.36 0.70
N LEU A 16 -3.09 -6.21 0.91
CA LEU A 16 -3.45 -5.28 1.96
C LEU A 16 -3.75 -3.90 1.39
N THR A 17 -4.89 -3.32 1.75
CA THR A 17 -5.24 -1.95 1.40
C THR A 17 -6.01 -1.29 2.52
N GLY A 18 -5.97 0.05 2.54
CA GLY A 18 -6.73 0.87 3.46
C GLY A 18 -6.50 2.35 3.19
N LEU A 19 -7.46 3.16 3.63
CA LEU A 19 -7.52 4.60 3.43
C LEU A 19 -7.38 5.37 4.76
N SER A 20 -6.77 6.55 4.74
CA SER A 20 -6.62 7.43 5.91
C SER A 20 -5.96 6.69 7.08
N MET A 21 -6.62 6.56 8.24
CA MET A 21 -6.15 5.70 9.34
C MET A 21 -5.86 4.25 8.89
N GLY A 22 -6.64 3.71 7.96
CA GLY A 22 -6.38 2.42 7.32
C GLY A 22 -5.17 2.44 6.37
N GLY A 23 -4.83 3.59 5.80
CA GLY A 23 -3.58 3.80 5.04
C GLY A 23 -2.36 3.71 5.96
N TYR A 24 -2.42 4.33 7.15
CA TYR A 24 -1.42 4.14 8.20
C TYR A 24 -1.35 2.67 8.67
N GLY A 25 -2.50 2.02 8.80
CA GLY A 25 -2.60 0.59 9.11
C GLY A 25 -1.93 -0.28 8.04
N THR A 26 -2.11 0.06 6.77
CA THR A 26 -1.52 -0.66 5.63
C THR A 26 0.01 -0.59 5.66
N TRP A 27 0.58 0.61 5.85
CA TRP A 27 2.02 0.78 6.01
C TRP A 27 2.57 0.04 7.25
N THR A 28 1.85 0.11 8.36
CA THR A 28 2.28 -0.47 9.64
C THR A 28 2.26 -1.99 9.59
N LEU A 29 1.15 -2.60 9.16
CA LEU A 29 1.03 -4.06 9.06
C LEU A 29 1.90 -4.63 7.94
N GLY A 30 1.95 -3.97 6.78
CA GLY A 30 2.79 -4.40 5.66
C GLY A 30 4.27 -4.44 6.05
N SER A 31 4.76 -3.43 6.77
CA SER A 31 6.16 -3.43 7.23
C SER A 31 6.40 -4.34 8.43
N ALA A 32 5.43 -4.53 9.33
CA ALA A 32 5.57 -5.43 10.48
C ALA A 32 5.62 -6.91 10.04
N TYR A 33 4.76 -7.29 9.10
CA TYR A 33 4.57 -8.66 8.62
C TYR A 33 4.68 -8.76 7.08
N PRO A 34 5.83 -8.38 6.48
CA PRO A 34 5.98 -8.32 5.03
C PRO A 34 5.80 -9.67 4.34
N GLU A 35 6.01 -10.78 5.04
CA GLU A 35 5.80 -12.15 4.57
C GLU A 35 4.32 -12.56 4.40
N ARG A 36 3.38 -11.73 4.87
CA ARG A 36 1.95 -12.02 4.78
C ARG A 36 1.32 -11.55 3.49
N PHE A 37 1.92 -10.58 2.79
CA PHE A 37 1.27 -9.88 1.70
C PHE A 37 2.02 -10.05 0.39
N ALA A 38 1.28 -10.25 -0.69
CA ALA A 38 1.80 -10.28 -2.06
C ALA A 38 2.01 -8.88 -2.62
N ALA A 39 1.17 -7.91 -2.23
CA ALA A 39 1.31 -6.49 -2.56
C ALA A 39 0.45 -5.65 -1.60
N ILE A 40 0.78 -4.36 -1.47
CA ILE A 40 0.01 -3.43 -0.63
C ILE A 40 -0.38 -2.13 -1.36
N VAL A 41 -1.56 -1.60 -1.03
CA VAL A 41 -2.13 -0.35 -1.58
C VAL A 41 -2.55 0.58 -0.42
N PRO A 42 -1.62 1.35 0.15
CA PRO A 42 -1.93 2.36 1.15
C PRO A 42 -2.46 3.65 0.49
N ILE A 43 -3.57 4.18 0.99
CA ILE A 43 -4.22 5.38 0.45
C ILE A 43 -4.27 6.48 1.54
N CYS A 44 -3.82 7.69 1.18
CA CYS A 44 -3.82 8.90 2.00
C CYS A 44 -3.44 8.69 3.49
N GLY A 45 -2.34 7.97 3.72
CA GLY A 45 -1.79 7.74 5.06
C GLY A 45 -0.28 8.01 5.10
N GLY A 46 0.32 7.63 6.23
CA GLY A 46 1.76 7.75 6.46
C GLY A 46 2.33 6.57 7.24
N GLY A 47 3.59 6.64 7.62
CA GLY A 47 4.24 5.54 8.32
C GLY A 47 5.62 5.88 8.87
N LYS A 48 6.20 4.90 9.56
CA LYS A 48 7.56 5.03 10.08
C LYS A 48 8.55 4.74 8.96
N ARG A 49 9.05 5.80 8.32
CA ARG A 49 10.04 5.78 7.20
C ARG A 49 11.24 4.88 7.48
N PHE A 50 11.71 4.82 8.74
CA PHE A 50 12.80 3.92 9.16
C PHE A 50 12.55 2.44 8.80
N PHE A 51 11.30 1.99 8.74
CA PHE A 51 10.95 0.61 8.40
C PHE A 51 10.67 0.38 6.91
N GLY A 52 10.86 1.38 6.03
CA GLY A 52 10.62 1.23 4.60
C GLY A 52 11.38 0.06 3.96
N TRP A 53 12.60 -0.23 4.42
CA TRP A 53 13.41 -1.36 3.94
C TRP A 53 12.78 -2.74 4.20
N ARG A 54 11.86 -2.85 5.16
CA ARG A 54 11.17 -4.13 5.44
C ARG A 54 10.23 -4.52 4.30
N LEU A 55 9.83 -3.56 3.47
CA LEU A 55 9.00 -3.77 2.28
C LEU A 55 9.81 -4.05 1.02
N LYS A 56 11.12 -4.35 1.14
CA LYS A 56 12.00 -4.62 -0.02
C LYS A 56 11.43 -5.61 -1.03
N ASN A 57 10.74 -6.65 -0.56
CA ASN A 57 10.18 -7.70 -1.40
C ASN A 57 8.65 -7.63 -1.51
N VAL A 58 8.04 -6.51 -1.12
CA VAL A 58 6.58 -6.33 -1.16
C VAL A 58 6.29 -5.14 -2.08
N PRO A 59 5.76 -5.39 -3.29
CA PRO A 59 5.33 -4.34 -4.20
C PRO A 59 4.35 -3.36 -3.53
N VAL A 60 4.59 -2.07 -3.71
CA VAL A 60 3.74 -1.00 -3.15
C VAL A 60 3.22 -0.09 -4.24
N TRP A 61 1.89 0.13 -4.26
CA TRP A 61 1.27 1.22 -5.02
C TRP A 61 0.49 2.13 -4.07
N ALA A 62 1.11 3.23 -3.69
CA ALA A 62 0.50 4.23 -2.82
C ALA A 62 -0.33 5.25 -3.61
N PHE A 63 -1.35 5.81 -2.97
CA PHE A 63 -2.23 6.84 -3.55
C PHE A 63 -2.46 7.99 -2.56
N HIS A 64 -2.57 9.21 -3.07
CA HIS A 64 -2.83 10.40 -2.24
C HIS A 64 -3.48 11.53 -3.04
N GLY A 65 -4.21 12.42 -2.38
CA GLY A 65 -4.65 13.70 -2.94
C GLY A 65 -3.63 14.81 -2.71
N ALA A 66 -3.32 15.60 -3.74
CA ALA A 66 -2.38 16.73 -3.60
C ALA A 66 -2.92 17.86 -2.71
N LYS A 67 -4.25 17.95 -2.57
CA LYS A 67 -4.93 18.98 -1.77
C LYS A 67 -5.44 18.42 -0.44
N ASP A 68 -4.93 17.27 0.00
CA ASP A 68 -5.33 16.68 1.28
C ASP A 68 -4.97 17.62 2.43
N GLY A 69 -6.01 18.14 3.10
CA GLY A 69 -5.90 19.04 4.25
C GLY A 69 -5.89 18.33 5.60
N VAL A 70 -5.97 17.00 5.62
CA VAL A 70 -6.00 16.15 6.83
C VAL A 70 -4.68 15.41 6.99
N VAL A 71 -4.22 14.75 5.93
CA VAL A 71 -2.92 14.07 5.88
C VAL A 71 -2.10 14.72 4.77
N PRO A 72 -0.93 15.33 5.07
CA PRO A 72 -0.11 15.91 4.01
C PRO A 72 0.36 14.86 3.01
N VAL A 73 0.31 15.16 1.71
CA VAL A 73 0.80 14.28 0.63
C VAL A 73 2.24 13.80 0.84
N SER A 74 3.07 14.64 1.49
CA SER A 74 4.45 14.33 1.85
C SER A 74 4.59 13.04 2.68
N GLU A 75 3.57 12.68 3.47
CA GLU A 75 3.58 11.43 4.24
C GLU A 75 3.70 10.19 3.34
N SER A 76 3.02 10.19 2.18
CA SER A 76 3.12 9.10 1.22
C SER A 76 4.36 9.20 0.34
N GLU A 77 4.77 10.41 -0.06
CA GLU A 77 6.02 10.64 -0.80
C GLU A 77 7.23 10.11 -0.02
N GLU A 78 7.35 10.48 1.25
CA GLU A 78 8.48 10.08 2.09
C GLU A 78 8.49 8.58 2.40
N MET A 79 7.32 7.95 2.51
CA MET A 79 7.20 6.50 2.67
C MET A 79 7.64 5.76 1.40
N VAL A 80 7.18 6.19 0.22
CA VAL A 80 7.59 5.61 -1.06
C VAL A 80 9.10 5.73 -1.25
N GLU A 81 9.68 6.89 -0.96
CA GLU A 81 11.14 7.08 -1.01
C GLU A 81 11.88 6.25 0.04
N ALA A 82 11.29 6.01 1.21
CA ALA A 82 11.87 5.10 2.19
C ALA A 82 11.90 3.64 1.72
N VAL A 83 10.85 3.16 1.04
CA VAL A 83 10.83 1.81 0.45
C VAL A 83 11.87 1.69 -0.66
N LYS A 84 11.92 2.65 -1.59
CA LYS A 84 12.93 2.69 -2.67
C LYS A 84 14.36 2.72 -2.13
N ARG A 85 14.64 3.54 -1.10
CA ARG A 85 15.97 3.56 -0.44
C ARG A 85 16.34 2.22 0.21
N GLY A 86 15.34 1.45 0.64
CA GLY A 86 15.52 0.08 1.11
C GLY A 86 15.72 -0.96 0.01
N GLY A 87 15.70 -0.54 -1.26
CA GLY A 87 15.81 -1.40 -2.44
C GLY A 87 14.50 -2.10 -2.82
N GLY A 88 13.34 -1.62 -2.34
CA GLY A 88 12.03 -2.15 -2.71
C GLY A 88 11.39 -1.44 -3.90
N ASP A 89 10.36 -2.07 -4.46
CA ASP A 89 9.54 -1.51 -5.53
C ASP A 89 8.32 -0.78 -4.96
N ALA A 90 8.30 0.54 -5.13
CA ALA A 90 7.19 1.38 -4.69
C ALA A 90 6.93 2.51 -5.69
N LYS A 91 5.65 2.70 -6.02
CA LYS A 91 5.16 3.85 -6.80
C LYS A 91 4.06 4.60 -6.06
N LEU A 92 3.92 5.88 -6.40
CA LEU A 92 2.92 6.79 -5.85
C LEU A 92 2.13 7.43 -6.98
N THR A 93 0.80 7.35 -6.89
CA THR A 93 -0.11 8.16 -7.71
C THR A 93 -0.65 9.29 -6.86
N VAL A 94 -0.40 10.53 -7.30
CA VAL A 94 -0.96 11.73 -6.67
C VAL A 94 -2.07 12.28 -7.56
N TYR A 95 -3.29 12.38 -7.01
CA TYR A 95 -4.40 13.02 -7.68
C TYR A 95 -4.31 14.54 -7.45
N PRO A 96 -4.08 15.35 -8.49
CA PRO A 96 -3.74 16.77 -8.34
C PRO A 96 -4.88 17.60 -7.72
N GLU A 97 -6.12 17.19 -7.95
CA GLU A 97 -7.32 17.91 -7.52
C GLU A 97 -8.01 17.28 -6.31
N ALA A 98 -7.62 16.06 -5.91
CA ALA A 98 -8.25 15.39 -4.79
C ALA A 98 -7.80 16.00 -3.45
N ASN A 99 -8.77 16.11 -2.54
CA ASN A 99 -8.53 16.43 -1.13
C ASN A 99 -8.27 15.12 -0.36
N HIS A 100 -8.79 15.01 0.86
CA HIS A 100 -8.59 13.80 1.67
C HIS A 100 -9.15 12.53 1.02
N ASP A 101 -10.33 12.63 0.40
CA ASP A 101 -10.88 11.53 -0.41
C ASP A 101 -10.10 11.39 -1.72
N SER A 102 -9.06 10.58 -1.66
CA SER A 102 -8.34 10.05 -2.82
C SER A 102 -8.68 8.58 -3.08
N TRP A 103 -9.42 7.93 -2.19
CA TRP A 103 -9.74 6.51 -2.26
C TRP A 103 -10.89 6.21 -3.22
N THR A 104 -11.86 7.11 -3.41
CA THR A 104 -12.96 6.87 -4.36
C THR A 104 -12.39 6.66 -5.77
N ALA A 105 -11.55 7.57 -6.24
CA ALA A 105 -10.88 7.43 -7.54
C ALA A 105 -9.90 6.23 -7.61
N THR A 106 -9.31 5.83 -6.48
CA THR A 106 -8.43 4.64 -6.43
C THR A 106 -9.21 3.34 -6.53
N TYR A 107 -10.31 3.19 -5.79
CA TYR A 107 -11.11 1.97 -5.81
C TYR A 107 -12.03 1.88 -7.05
N ASP A 108 -12.35 3.00 -7.69
CA ASP A 108 -13.01 2.99 -9.01
C ASP A 108 -12.04 2.68 -10.17
N ASN A 109 -10.73 2.57 -9.90
CA ASN A 109 -9.73 2.27 -10.91
C ASN A 109 -9.53 0.74 -11.08
N PRO A 110 -9.97 0.13 -12.20
CA PRO A 110 -9.79 -1.30 -12.44
C PRO A 110 -8.31 -1.74 -12.47
N GLU A 111 -7.40 -0.84 -12.86
CA GLU A 111 -5.97 -1.13 -12.94
C GLU A 111 -5.36 -1.45 -11.57
N VAL A 112 -5.95 -0.98 -10.47
CA VAL A 112 -5.50 -1.31 -9.11
C VAL A 112 -5.70 -2.79 -8.84
N TYR A 113 -6.86 -3.33 -9.23
CA TYR A 113 -7.18 -4.75 -9.03
C TYR A 113 -6.40 -5.64 -9.99
N GLU A 114 -6.24 -5.23 -11.24
CA GLU A 114 -5.38 -5.94 -12.21
C GLU A 114 -3.94 -5.99 -11.73
N TRP A 115 -3.41 -4.88 -11.22
CA TRP A 115 -2.07 -4.80 -10.67
C TRP A 115 -1.91 -5.69 -9.43
N LEU A 116 -2.86 -5.66 -8.49
CA LEU A 116 -2.86 -6.56 -7.33
C LEU A 116 -2.84 -8.03 -7.77
N LEU A 117 -3.77 -8.44 -8.64
CA LEU A 117 -3.90 -9.81 -9.11
C LEU A 117 -2.70 -10.30 -9.94
N GLY A 118 -1.91 -9.37 -10.50
CA GLY A 118 -0.64 -9.66 -11.16
C GLY A 118 0.52 -10.00 -10.22
N HIS A 119 0.37 -9.78 -8.91
CA HIS A 119 1.40 -10.09 -7.91
C HIS A 119 1.09 -11.37 -7.14
N ARG A 120 2.14 -12.17 -6.94
CA ARG A 120 2.13 -13.35 -6.08
C ARG A 120 3.34 -13.33 -5.15
N LYS A 121 3.12 -13.63 -3.87
CA LYS A 121 4.18 -13.69 -2.87
C LYS A 121 5.21 -14.75 -3.26
N GLY A 122 6.47 -14.33 -3.38
CA GLY A 122 7.59 -15.24 -3.67
C GLY A 122 8.02 -15.27 -5.14
N GLU A 123 7.24 -14.68 -6.05
CA GLU A 123 7.67 -14.40 -7.41
C GLU A 123 8.50 -13.10 -7.42
N LYS A 124 9.62 -13.11 -8.13
CA LYS A 124 10.55 -11.97 -8.29
C LYS A 124 10.48 -11.42 -9.70
#